data_AF-A0A2X1PGE9-F1
#
_entry.id   AF-A0A2X1PGE9-F1
#
_cell.length_a   1.000
_cell.length_b   1.000
_cell.length_c   1.000
_cell.angle_alpha   90.00
_cell.angle_beta   90.00
_cell.angle_gamma   90.00
#
_symmetry.space_group_name_H-M   'P 1'
#
loop_
_entity.id
_entity.type
_entity.pdbx_description
1 polymer ?
#
loop_
_entity_poly.entity_id
_entity_poly.type
_entity_poly.pdbx_seq_one_letter_code
_entity_poly.pdbx_strand_id
1 'polypeptide(L)'
;MVAIADPTAYIALDSQIEQEAKQRCFTNYLPGFNIPMLPRELSDELCSLIANETRPALVCYIETDLAGNIHSQTAFCFRLCTI
;
A
#
# COMPACT_ATOMS: atom_id res chain seq x y z
N MET A 1 9.37 -11.15 4.69
CA MET A 1 9.24 -9.71 4.38
C MET A 1 7.79 -9.43 4.04
N VAL A 2 7.31 -8.24 4.38
CA VAL A 2 5.97 -7.75 4.03
C VAL A 2 6.16 -6.53 3.14
N ALA A 3 5.55 -6.50 1.96
CA ALA A 3 5.57 -5.35 1.07
C ALA A 3 4.15 -4.78 0.99
N ILE A 4 3.98 -3.51 1.33
CA ILE A 4 2.71 -2.78 1.25
C ILE A 4 2.82 -1.77 0.13
N ALA A 5 1.82 -1.72 -0.75
CA ALA A 5 1.74 -0.72 -1.81
C ALA A 5 1.98 0.70 -1.26
N ASP A 6 2.67 1.53 -2.04
CA ASP A 6 2.97 2.91 -1.66
C ASP A 6 2.24 3.93 -2.56
N PRO A 7 0.99 4.30 -2.24
CA PRO A 7 0.29 5.39 -2.91
C PRO A 7 0.99 6.75 -2.74
N THR A 8 1.79 6.94 -1.68
CA THR A 8 2.47 8.22 -1.42
C THR A 8 3.59 8.50 -2.43
N ALA A 9 4.07 7.47 -3.14
CA ALA A 9 4.95 7.64 -4.28
C ALA A 9 4.28 8.39 -5.46
N TYR A 10 2.94 8.37 -5.54
CA TYR A 10 2.15 8.99 -6.61
C TYR A 10 1.35 10.21 -6.15
N ILE A 11 0.97 10.26 -4.88
CA ILE A 11 0.12 11.30 -4.30
C ILE A 11 1.00 12.24 -3.46
N ALA A 12 1.22 13.45 -3.98
CA ALA A 12 1.94 14.49 -3.24
C ALA A 12 1.12 14.99 -2.05
N LEU A 13 1.84 15.40 -1.00
CA LEU A 13 1.27 16.11 0.15
C LEU A 13 0.52 17.36 -0.32
N ASP A 14 -0.63 17.65 0.29
CA ASP A 14 -1.52 18.79 0.02
C ASP A 14 -2.14 18.84 -1.38
N SER A 15 -1.97 17.78 -2.19
CA SER A 15 -2.61 17.66 -3.50
C SER A 15 -4.14 17.49 -3.37
N GLN A 16 -4.88 17.80 -4.45
CA GLN A 16 -6.33 17.61 -4.47
C GLN A 16 -6.73 16.15 -4.20
N ILE A 17 -5.97 15.19 -4.73
CA ILE A 17 -6.19 13.75 -4.49
C ILE A 17 -6.02 13.42 -3.01
N GLU A 18 -4.99 13.98 -2.36
CA GLU A 18 -4.77 13.77 -0.92
C GLU A 18 -5.90 14.36 -0.08
N GLN A 19 -6.38 15.57 -0.42
CA GLN A 19 -7.50 16.22 0.25
C GLN A 19 -8.80 15.42 0.12
N GLU A 20 -9.10 14.92 -1.09
CA GLU A 20 -10.26 14.05 -1.33
C GLU A 20 -10.14 12.71 -0.60
N ALA A 21 -8.94 12.09 -0.59
CA ALA A 21 -8.68 10.86 0.14
C ALA A 21 -8.86 11.05 1.66
N LYS A 22 -8.36 12.17 2.21
CA LYS A 22 -8.58 12.58 3.60
C LYS A 22 -10.06 12.80 3.92
N GLN A 23 -10.83 13.37 2.99
CA GLN A 23 -12.27 13.57 3.17
C GLN A 23 -13.05 12.25 3.14
N ARG A 24 -12.65 11.29 2.28
CA ARG A 24 -13.30 9.97 2.17
C ARG A 24 -12.92 9.01 3.30
N CYS A 25 -11.71 9.15 3.87
CA CYS A 25 -11.10 8.33 4.93
C CYS A 25 -10.85 6.85 4.59
N PHE A 26 -11.78 6.16 3.92
CA PHE A 26 -11.71 4.75 3.61
C PHE A 26 -12.54 4.41 2.36
N THR A 27 -12.25 3.27 1.74
CA THR A 27 -13.10 2.70 0.69
C THR A 27 -14.36 2.12 1.32
N ASN A 28 -15.54 2.56 0.90
CA ASN A 28 -16.80 2.02 1.38
C ASN A 28 -17.20 0.79 0.54
N TYR A 29 -17.39 -0.36 1.18
CA TYR A 29 -17.77 -1.60 0.51
C TYR A 29 -19.26 -1.86 0.73
N LEU A 30 -20.01 -1.89 -0.37
CA LEU A 30 -21.44 -2.13 -0.40
C LEU A 30 -21.72 -3.48 -1.07
N PRO A 31 -22.90 -4.08 -0.86
CA PRO A 31 -23.30 -5.27 -1.60
C PRO A 31 -23.25 -5.02 -3.12
N GLY A 32 -22.31 -5.64 -3.82
CA GLY A 32 -22.17 -5.59 -5.27
C GLY A 32 -21.24 -4.52 -5.84
N PHE A 33 -20.77 -3.55 -5.05
CA PHE A 33 -19.77 -2.57 -5.51
C PHE A 33 -19.07 -1.85 -4.36
N ASN A 34 -18.01 -1.10 -4.66
CA ASN A 34 -17.30 -0.25 -3.71
C ASN A 34 -17.22 1.21 -4.19
N ILE A 35 -17.11 2.12 -3.22
CA ILE A 35 -16.80 3.53 -3.43
C ILE A 35 -15.36 3.73 -2.98
N PRO A 36 -14.38 3.77 -3.90
CA PRO A 36 -12.97 3.76 -3.54
C PRO A 36 -12.52 5.07 -2.90
N MET A 37 -11.60 4.96 -1.94
CA MET A 37 -10.94 6.11 -1.31
C MET A 37 -10.10 6.90 -2.32
N LEU A 38 -9.41 6.19 -3.21
CA LEU A 38 -8.55 6.74 -4.25
C LEU A 38 -9.22 6.62 -5.62
N PRO A 39 -8.78 7.39 -6.63
CA PRO A 39 -9.10 7.14 -8.03
C PRO A 39 -8.76 5.69 -8.42
N ARG A 40 -9.59 5.07 -9.28
CA ARG A 40 -9.43 3.65 -9.64
C ARG A 40 -8.14 3.37 -10.40
N GLU A 41 -7.68 4.32 -11.20
CA GLU A 41 -6.41 4.26 -11.91
C GLU A 41 -5.23 4.14 -10.92
N LEU A 42 -5.34 4.80 -9.76
CA LEU A 42 -4.34 4.68 -8.70
C LEU A 42 -4.51 3.41 -7.89
N SER A 43 -5.73 3.07 -7.45
CA SER A 43 -5.95 1.91 -6.57
C SER A 43 -5.76 0.57 -7.27
N ASP A 44 -6.29 0.44 -8.48
CA ASP A 44 -6.45 -0.86 -9.15
C ASP A 44 -5.26 -1.16 -10.08
N GLU A 45 -4.59 -0.15 -10.62
CA GLU A 45 -3.51 -0.32 -11.61
C GLU A 45 -2.12 0.06 -11.07
N LEU A 46 -1.96 1.29 -10.59
CA LEU A 46 -0.63 1.81 -10.22
C LEU A 46 -0.17 1.34 -8.84
N CYS A 47 -1.05 1.31 -7.84
CA CYS A 47 -0.70 0.89 -6.48
C CYS A 47 -0.87 -0.62 -6.27
N SER A 48 -1.71 -1.28 -7.08
CA SER A 48 -1.89 -2.72 -6.99
C SER A 48 -0.56 -3.44 -7.28
N LEU A 49 -0.15 -4.33 -6.38
CA LEU A 49 1.03 -5.16 -6.57
C LEU A 49 0.68 -6.29 -7.54
N ILE A 50 0.67 -6.00 -8.84
CA ILE A 50 0.34 -6.96 -9.88
C ILE A 50 1.53 -7.92 -10.08
N ALA A 51 1.23 -9.21 -10.28
CA ALA A 51 2.25 -10.24 -10.50
C ALA A 51 3.10 -9.93 -11.75
N ASN A 52 4.42 -10.13 -11.62
CA ASN A 52 5.42 -9.79 -12.65
C ASN A 52 5.53 -8.30 -13.01
N GLU A 53 4.86 -7.40 -12.27
CA GLU A 53 5.01 -5.96 -12.43
C GLU A 53 5.73 -5.33 -11.25
N THR A 54 6.66 -4.44 -11.55
CA THR A 54 7.48 -3.76 -10.55
C THR A 54 6.76 -2.50 -10.07
N ARG A 55 6.48 -2.41 -8.77
CA ARG A 55 5.71 -1.32 -8.14
C ARG A 55 6.37 -0.78 -6.87
N PRO A 56 6.26 0.52 -6.58
CA PRO A 56 6.75 1.08 -5.33
C PRO A 56 5.97 0.53 -4.14
N ALA A 57 6.70 0.11 -3.11
CA ALA A 57 6.17 -0.45 -1.89
C ALA A 57 7.00 -0.01 -0.68
N LEU A 58 6.33 0.16 0.44
CA LEU A 58 6.96 0.19 1.75
C LEU A 58 7.18 -1.26 2.20
N VAL A 59 8.45 -1.66 2.32
CA VAL A 59 8.87 -3.01 2.67
C VAL A 59 9.30 -3.06 4.13
N CYS A 60 8.81 -4.08 4.83
CA CYS A 60 9.08 -4.40 6.22
C CYS A 60 9.79 -5.76 6.31
N TYR A 61 10.99 -5.76 6.88
CA TYR A 61 11.77 -6.95 7.18
C TYR A 61 11.57 -7.33 8.64
N ILE A 62 10.97 -8.49 8.85
CA ILE A 62 10.67 -9.05 10.16
C ILE A 62 11.39 -10.40 10.23
N GLU A 63 12.19 -10.62 11.27
CA GLU A 63 12.78 -11.92 11.56
C GLU A 63 12.04 -12.55 12.72
N THR A 64 11.64 -13.81 12.52
CA THR A 64 10.88 -14.59 13.49
C THR A 64 11.67 -15.82 13.89
N ASP A 65 11.58 -16.20 15.16
CA ASP A 65 12.10 -17.48 15.63
C ASP A 65 11.18 -18.66 15.21
N LEU A 66 11.56 -19.88 15.58
CA LEU A 66 10.77 -21.10 15.29
C LEU A 66 9.44 -21.17 16.07
N ALA A 67 9.28 -20.37 17.12
CA ALA A 67 8.05 -20.25 17.90
C ALA A 67 7.14 -19.12 17.38
N GLY A 68 7.60 -18.33 16.39
CA GLY A 68 6.88 -17.19 15.83
C GLY A 68 7.09 -15.87 16.58
N ASN A 69 8.00 -15.80 17.56
CA ASN A 69 8.32 -14.56 18.24
C ASN A 69 9.21 -13.69 17.36
N ILE A 70 8.96 -12.37 17.38
CA ILE A 70 9.80 -11.38 16.72
C ILE A 70 10.96 -11.05 17.67
N HIS A 71 12.19 -11.31 17.26
CA HIS A 71 13.37 -11.16 18.13
C HIS A 71 14.29 -10.00 17.75
N SER A 72 14.20 -9.47 16.53
CA SER A 72 15.07 -8.40 16.04
C SER A 72 14.33 -7.11 15.72
N GLN A 73 15.08 -6.03 15.56
CA GLN A 73 14.52 -4.74 15.20
C GLN A 73 14.05 -4.78 13.74
N THR A 74 12.76 -4.54 13.54
CA THR A 74 12.15 -4.44 12.22
C THR A 74 12.80 -3.33 11.39
N ALA A 75 13.23 -3.66 10.18
CA ALA A 75 13.78 -2.69 9.23
C ALA A 75 12.73 -2.33 8.16
N PHE A 76 12.59 -1.04 7.88
CA PHE A 76 11.68 -0.52 6.87
C PHE A 76 12.46 0.15 5.74
N CYS A 77 12.05 -0.08 4.49
CA CYS A 77 12.59 0.65 3.34
C CYS A 77 11.56 0.82 2.24
N PHE A 78 11.67 1.92 1.49
CA PHE A 78 10.95 2.08 0.23
C PHE A 78 11.69 1.34 -0.87
N ARG A 79 11.00 0.43 -1.57
CA ARG A 79 11.60 -0.37 -2.62
C ARG A 79 10.58 -0.71 -3.70
N LEU A 80 11.10 -0.99 -4.89
CA LEU A 80 10.34 -1.58 -5.97
C LEU A 80 10.16 -3.09 -5.73
N CYS A 81 8.92 -3.56 -5.69
CA CYS A 81 8.54 -4.95 -5.43
C CYS A 81 7.58 -5.47 -6.50
N THR A 82 7.57 -6.80 -6.66
CA THR A 82 6.62 -7.54 -7.49
C THR A 82 6.13 -8.77 -6.70
N ILE A 83 4.95 -9.29 -7.02
CA ILE A 83 4.46 -10.60 -6.54
C ILE A 83 5.08 -11.68 -7.42
#